data_AF-A0A200R0L4-F1
#
_entry.id   AF-A0A200R0L4-F1
#
_cell.length_a   1.000
_cell.length_b   1.000
_cell.length_c   1.000
_cell.angle_alpha   90.00
_cell.angle_beta   90.00
_cell.angle_gamma   90.00
#
_symmetry.space_group_name_H-M   'P 1'
#
loop_
_entity.id
_entity.type
_entity.pdbx_description
1 polymer ?
#
loop_
_entity_poly.entity_id
_entity_poly.type
_entity_poly.pdbx_seq_one_letter_code
_entity_poly.pdbx_strand_id
1 'polypeptide(L)'
;MLALDRPALSIPDKYTFTFVITACSHQQLPMFGKSIHGRVIKVACESDIFVGNSLLNMYSIFGQMDEARKVFDEMSQKDVVTWTSLIRGYAKLGEMGRAEELFNKMPERNEISWVVMISGCIGSERYNDALRYFNEMLCDDKVKPNEAVLVCVLCACAHLGALDQGKWAHVYIDKSGLPESSNLSTALIDMYAKCGRIDCADRVFNGTSKRDVLTFTSMISGLTAHGLGKEALQMFSQMVAEGIKPNDITLLGVLNGCSHSGLVEKGCSIFNEMEQIWGVSPKVEHYGCIVDLLGRAGHLEQAFEVVKTMPMEPDIVIWRALLSACRIHGNVDFGELIVDHISQLDPNVHSGGFVLLSNLYASLGRWEKVAKLRNQMNGRKIELSPGCSWIEIDGIVHEFLPAVRLHPQSREIHEKLNEVMKVISIEGGYVANTKQVLFDLSEEDKEQALAWHSEKLAVAFGLLRTDAGTPIRIVKNLRICEDCHSAMKSISHVFSREIIVRDRSRFHTFKEGKCSCKDYW
;
A
#
# COMPACT_ATOMS: atom_id res chain seq x y z
N MET A 1 6.84 -62.09 -46.20
CA MET A 1 5.75 -61.40 -45.49
C MET A 1 6.05 -61.51 -44.00
N LEU A 2 6.96 -60.66 -43.50
CA LEU A 2 7.33 -60.60 -42.09
C LEU A 2 6.42 -59.55 -41.44
N ALA A 3 5.48 -60.00 -40.62
CA ALA A 3 4.75 -59.13 -39.70
C ALA A 3 5.75 -58.70 -38.62
N LEU A 4 6.19 -57.45 -38.68
CA LEU A 4 6.84 -56.79 -37.55
C LEU A 4 5.77 -56.59 -36.47
N ASP A 5 5.88 -57.34 -35.38
CA ASP A 5 5.21 -57.01 -34.12
C ASP A 5 5.55 -55.57 -33.76
N ARG A 6 4.56 -54.68 -33.80
CA ARG A 6 4.72 -53.33 -33.25
C ARG A 6 4.97 -53.48 -31.74
N PRO A 7 6.02 -52.87 -31.17
CA PRO A 7 6.19 -52.87 -29.73
C PRO A 7 4.94 -52.26 -29.10
N ALA A 8 4.39 -52.93 -28.10
CA ALA A 8 3.24 -52.44 -27.35
C ALA A 8 3.58 -51.03 -26.84
N LEU A 9 2.90 -50.01 -27.39
CA LEU A 9 3.02 -48.63 -26.93
C LEU A 9 2.64 -48.60 -25.45
N SER A 10 3.61 -48.33 -24.58
CA SER A 10 3.35 -48.18 -23.14
C SER A 10 2.33 -47.06 -22.96
N ILE A 11 1.15 -47.39 -22.45
CA ILE A 11 0.11 -46.42 -22.17
C ILE A 11 0.62 -45.56 -21.01
N PRO A 12 0.68 -44.22 -21.15
CA PRO A 12 1.06 -43.34 -20.05
C PRO A 12 0.17 -43.59 -18.84
N ASP A 13 0.77 -43.68 -17.67
CA ASP A 13 0.08 -43.87 -16.40
C ASP A 13 -0.12 -42.52 -15.67
N LYS A 14 -0.77 -42.57 -14.52
CA LYS A 14 -1.03 -41.38 -13.69
C LYS A 14 0.23 -40.59 -13.34
N TYR A 15 1.34 -41.26 -13.05
CA TYR A 15 2.60 -40.60 -12.71
C TYR A 15 3.17 -39.86 -13.93
N THR A 16 3.13 -40.49 -15.10
CA THR A 16 3.53 -39.87 -16.36
C THR A 16 2.74 -38.59 -16.62
N PHE A 17 1.41 -38.63 -16.44
CA PHE A 17 0.58 -37.44 -16.64
C PHE A 17 0.88 -36.34 -15.63
N THR A 18 1.00 -36.64 -14.34
CA THR A 18 1.35 -35.65 -13.30
C THR A 18 2.60 -34.87 -13.70
N PHE A 19 3.71 -35.55 -14.06
CA PHE A 19 4.95 -34.87 -14.45
C PHE A 19 4.83 -34.05 -15.72
N VAL A 20 4.18 -34.59 -16.76
CA VAL A 20 4.00 -33.87 -18.04
C VAL A 20 3.14 -32.62 -17.83
N ILE A 21 2.05 -32.71 -17.05
CA ILE A 21 1.18 -31.58 -16.74
C ILE A 21 1.93 -30.50 -15.94
N THR A 22 2.72 -30.90 -14.93
CA THR A 22 3.57 -29.96 -14.18
C THR A 22 4.59 -29.28 -15.11
N ALA A 23 5.22 -30.00 -16.03
CA ALA A 23 6.14 -29.42 -17.00
C ALA A 23 5.45 -28.41 -17.93
N CYS A 24 4.23 -28.72 -18.40
CA CYS A 24 3.42 -27.78 -19.19
C CYS A 24 3.13 -26.49 -18.42
N SER A 25 2.89 -26.62 -17.11
CA SER A 25 2.61 -25.49 -16.22
C SER A 25 3.83 -24.57 -16.08
N HIS A 26 5.00 -25.15 -15.81
CA HIS A 26 6.25 -24.39 -15.65
C HIS A 26 6.69 -23.69 -16.94
N GLN A 27 6.47 -24.32 -18.10
CA GLN A 27 6.82 -23.75 -19.40
C GLN A 27 5.71 -22.87 -20.00
N GLN A 28 4.58 -22.71 -19.32
CA GLN A 28 3.41 -21.94 -19.79
C GLN A 28 2.95 -22.35 -21.20
N LEU A 29 2.69 -23.65 -21.40
CA LEU A 29 2.27 -24.23 -22.70
C LEU A 29 0.77 -24.58 -22.72
N PRO A 30 -0.16 -23.60 -22.85
CA PRO A 30 -1.60 -23.83 -22.68
C PRO A 30 -2.22 -24.77 -23.71
N MET A 31 -1.79 -24.67 -24.98
CA MET A 31 -2.30 -25.54 -26.04
C MET A 31 -1.89 -27.00 -25.85
N PHE A 32 -0.64 -27.22 -25.42
CA PHE A 32 -0.13 -28.55 -25.16
C PHE A 32 -0.76 -29.13 -23.89
N GLY A 33 -0.89 -28.34 -22.82
CA GLY A 33 -1.59 -28.73 -21.60
C GLY A 33 -3.04 -29.19 -21.84
N LYS A 34 -3.81 -28.47 -22.66
CA LYS A 34 -5.17 -28.88 -23.06
C LYS A 34 -5.17 -30.20 -23.85
N SER A 35 -4.19 -30.39 -24.73
CA SER A 35 -4.05 -31.63 -25.50
C SER A 35 -3.74 -32.82 -24.59
N ILE A 36 -2.90 -32.62 -23.57
CA ILE A 36 -2.59 -33.62 -22.53
C ILE A 36 -3.82 -33.90 -21.67
N HIS A 37 -4.59 -32.90 -21.26
CA HIS A 37 -5.84 -33.10 -20.53
C HIS A 37 -6.84 -33.95 -21.35
N GLY A 38 -7.00 -33.65 -22.64
CA GLY A 38 -7.84 -34.50 -23.52
C GLY A 38 -7.33 -35.94 -23.64
N ARG A 39 -6.02 -36.18 -23.49
CA ARG A 39 -5.45 -37.53 -23.45
C ARG A 39 -5.72 -38.22 -22.12
N VAL A 40 -5.63 -37.52 -20.99
CA VAL A 40 -5.97 -38.01 -19.64
C VAL A 40 -7.38 -38.59 -19.63
N ILE A 41 -8.37 -37.84 -20.15
CA ILE A 41 -9.77 -38.27 -20.24
C ILE A 41 -9.90 -39.53 -21.11
N LYS A 42 -9.20 -39.58 -22.26
CA LYS A 42 -9.26 -40.73 -23.18
C LYS A 42 -8.70 -42.03 -22.60
N VAL A 43 -7.82 -41.94 -21.60
CA VAL A 43 -7.22 -43.12 -20.94
C VAL A 43 -7.79 -43.36 -19.54
N ALA A 44 -8.91 -42.72 -19.19
CA ALA A 44 -9.62 -42.90 -17.92
C ALA A 44 -8.78 -42.56 -16.66
N CYS A 45 -7.80 -41.65 -16.78
CA CYS A 45 -6.94 -41.23 -15.67
C CYS A 45 -7.45 -39.96 -14.95
N GLU A 46 -8.57 -39.38 -15.39
CA GLU A 46 -9.18 -38.17 -14.82
C GLU A 46 -9.73 -38.37 -13.40
N SER A 47 -10.02 -39.61 -13.02
CA SER A 47 -10.50 -39.96 -11.69
C SER A 47 -9.39 -40.00 -10.62
N ASP A 48 -8.12 -39.97 -11.02
CA ASP A 48 -6.99 -39.96 -10.09
C ASP A 48 -6.76 -38.56 -9.49
N ILE A 49 -6.69 -38.50 -8.15
CA ILE A 49 -6.60 -37.25 -7.40
C ILE A 49 -5.33 -36.45 -7.71
N PHE A 50 -4.19 -37.11 -7.98
CA PHE A 50 -2.93 -36.43 -8.27
C PHE A 50 -2.92 -35.84 -9.68
N VAL A 51 -3.54 -36.54 -10.63
CA VAL A 51 -3.75 -36.02 -11.99
C VAL A 51 -4.70 -34.83 -11.96
N GLY A 52 -5.84 -34.94 -11.25
CA GLY A 52 -6.79 -33.84 -11.05
C GLY A 52 -6.15 -32.60 -10.40
N ASN A 53 -5.40 -32.78 -9.30
CA ASN A 53 -4.66 -31.70 -8.64
C ASN A 53 -3.63 -31.03 -9.56
N SER A 54 -2.95 -31.81 -10.42
CA SER A 54 -2.00 -31.28 -11.40
C SER A 54 -2.69 -30.46 -12.49
N LEU A 55 -3.84 -30.93 -12.99
CA LEU A 55 -4.65 -30.21 -13.97
C LEU A 55 -5.19 -28.88 -13.40
N LEU A 56 -5.66 -28.89 -12.15
CA LEU A 56 -6.11 -27.67 -11.45
C LEU A 56 -5.01 -26.62 -11.37
N ASN A 57 -3.82 -27.02 -10.90
CA ASN A 57 -2.67 -26.13 -10.82
C ASN A 57 -2.26 -25.59 -12.19
N MET A 58 -2.25 -26.46 -13.22
CA MET A 58 -1.95 -26.07 -14.59
C MET A 58 -2.90 -24.99 -15.11
N TYR A 59 -4.22 -25.23 -15.03
CA TYR A 59 -5.21 -24.25 -15.49
C TYR A 59 -5.18 -22.96 -14.68
N SER A 60 -4.93 -23.04 -13.38
CA SER A 60 -4.73 -21.86 -12.53
C SER A 60 -3.51 -21.03 -12.96
N ILE A 61 -2.37 -21.67 -13.26
CA ILE A 61 -1.17 -20.98 -13.76
C ILE A 61 -1.44 -20.31 -15.11
N PHE A 62 -2.25 -20.93 -15.97
CA PHE A 62 -2.66 -20.34 -17.25
C PHE A 62 -3.73 -19.25 -17.12
N GLY A 63 -4.23 -18.96 -15.91
CA GLY A 63 -5.32 -18.01 -15.68
C GLY A 63 -6.69 -18.49 -16.18
N GLN A 64 -6.83 -19.76 -16.54
CA GLN A 64 -8.06 -20.36 -17.05
C GLN A 64 -8.91 -20.93 -15.91
N MET A 65 -9.36 -20.07 -15.01
CA MET A 65 -10.04 -20.50 -13.79
C MET A 65 -11.40 -21.18 -14.03
N ASP A 66 -12.08 -20.89 -15.15
CA ASP A 66 -13.31 -21.60 -15.51
C ASP A 66 -13.02 -23.07 -15.85
N GLU A 67 -11.91 -23.36 -16.53
CA GLU A 67 -11.49 -24.72 -16.84
C GLU A 67 -11.01 -25.44 -15.58
N ALA A 68 -10.26 -24.75 -14.71
CA ALA A 68 -9.90 -25.27 -13.40
C ALA A 68 -11.15 -25.62 -12.58
N ARG A 69 -12.19 -24.76 -12.61
CA ARG A 69 -13.43 -25.02 -11.89
C ARG A 69 -14.18 -26.24 -12.42
N LYS A 70 -14.22 -26.44 -13.74
CA LYS A 70 -14.81 -27.65 -14.34
C LYS A 70 -14.10 -28.92 -13.86
N VAL A 71 -12.76 -28.94 -13.94
CA VAL A 71 -11.96 -30.07 -13.43
C VAL A 71 -12.28 -30.34 -11.96
N PHE A 72 -12.34 -29.28 -11.15
CA PHE A 72 -12.68 -29.40 -9.73
C PHE A 72 -14.07 -30.03 -9.54
N ASP A 73 -15.09 -29.52 -10.22
CA ASP A 73 -16.46 -30.00 -10.08
C ASP A 73 -16.61 -31.48 -10.53
N GLU A 74 -15.88 -31.90 -11.57
CA GLU A 74 -15.88 -33.28 -12.10
C GLU A 74 -15.11 -34.29 -11.23
N MET A 75 -14.19 -33.85 -10.36
CA MET A 75 -13.43 -34.75 -9.48
C MET A 75 -14.33 -35.47 -8.46
N SER A 76 -14.24 -36.79 -8.41
CA SER A 76 -15.02 -37.65 -7.48
C SER A 76 -14.53 -37.56 -6.04
N GLN A 77 -13.22 -37.38 -5.83
CA GLN A 77 -12.58 -37.16 -4.54
C GLN A 77 -11.84 -35.84 -4.55
N LYS A 78 -11.93 -35.10 -3.44
CA LYS A 78 -11.29 -33.78 -3.27
C LYS A 78 -10.59 -33.78 -1.93
N ASP A 79 -9.28 -33.63 -1.94
CA ASP A 79 -8.48 -33.48 -0.73
C ASP A 79 -8.19 -32.01 -0.46
N VAL A 80 -7.52 -31.74 0.67
CA VAL A 80 -7.12 -30.38 1.06
C VAL A 80 -6.28 -29.70 -0.04
N VAL A 81 -5.46 -30.44 -0.78
CA VAL A 81 -4.66 -29.90 -1.89
C VAL A 81 -5.54 -29.45 -3.06
N THR A 82 -6.59 -30.20 -3.37
CA THR A 82 -7.59 -29.86 -4.40
C THR A 82 -8.25 -28.51 -4.11
N TRP A 83 -8.77 -28.33 -2.88
CA TRP A 83 -9.43 -27.09 -2.46
C TRP A 83 -8.45 -25.91 -2.43
N THR A 84 -7.29 -26.09 -1.79
CA THR A 84 -6.30 -25.02 -1.64
C THR A 84 -5.72 -24.52 -2.96
N SER A 85 -5.54 -25.40 -3.94
CA SER A 85 -5.05 -25.04 -5.28
C SER A 85 -6.04 -24.12 -6.00
N LEU A 86 -7.34 -24.41 -5.92
CA LEU A 86 -8.37 -23.60 -6.56
C LEU A 86 -8.55 -22.25 -5.86
N ILE A 87 -8.55 -22.24 -4.52
CA ILE A 87 -8.61 -21.00 -3.71
C ILE A 87 -7.40 -20.10 -4.04
N ARG A 88 -6.19 -20.67 -4.11
CA ARG A 88 -4.97 -19.93 -4.49
C ARG A 88 -5.10 -19.31 -5.87
N GLY A 89 -5.67 -20.04 -6.83
CA GLY A 89 -5.91 -19.55 -8.18
C GLY A 89 -6.83 -18.33 -8.21
N TYR A 90 -7.97 -18.40 -7.52
CA TYR A 90 -8.89 -17.26 -7.43
C TYR A 90 -8.26 -16.06 -6.69
N ALA A 91 -7.56 -16.32 -5.58
CA ALA A 91 -6.86 -15.28 -4.83
C ALA A 91 -5.81 -14.54 -5.67
N LYS A 92 -5.04 -15.26 -6.49
CA LYS A 92 -4.02 -14.67 -7.38
C LYS A 92 -4.63 -13.76 -8.46
N LEU A 93 -5.86 -14.02 -8.88
CA LEU A 93 -6.60 -13.19 -9.83
C LEU A 93 -7.39 -12.05 -9.16
N GLY A 94 -7.31 -11.92 -7.83
CA GLY A 94 -8.09 -10.93 -7.07
C GLY A 94 -9.57 -11.29 -6.91
N GLU A 95 -10.00 -12.48 -7.34
CA GLU A 95 -11.38 -12.98 -7.22
C GLU A 95 -11.67 -13.52 -5.80
N MET A 96 -11.38 -12.71 -4.79
CA MET A 96 -11.42 -13.16 -3.39
C MET A 96 -12.80 -13.63 -2.93
N GLY A 97 -13.89 -13.09 -3.47
CA GLY A 97 -15.24 -13.57 -3.12
C GLY A 97 -15.46 -15.05 -3.47
N ARG A 98 -14.91 -15.53 -4.59
CA ARG A 98 -14.97 -16.95 -4.96
C ARG A 98 -14.03 -17.80 -4.12
N ALA A 99 -12.85 -17.26 -3.78
CA ALA A 99 -11.91 -17.92 -2.88
C ALA A 99 -12.53 -18.15 -1.49
N GLU A 100 -13.22 -17.14 -0.94
CA GLU A 100 -13.94 -17.23 0.34
C GLU A 100 -15.08 -18.25 0.30
N GLU A 101 -15.87 -18.27 -0.78
CA GLU A 101 -16.95 -19.24 -0.94
C GLU A 101 -16.43 -20.69 -0.87
N LEU A 102 -15.32 -20.96 -1.56
CA LEU A 102 -14.68 -22.28 -1.55
C LEU A 102 -14.04 -22.61 -0.19
N PHE A 103 -13.36 -21.65 0.43
CA PHE A 103 -12.75 -21.82 1.74
C PHE A 103 -13.81 -22.14 2.81
N ASN A 104 -14.97 -21.51 2.75
CA ASN A 104 -16.08 -21.76 3.67
C ASN A 104 -16.73 -23.14 3.49
N LYS A 105 -16.75 -23.66 2.25
CA LYS A 105 -17.27 -25.00 1.91
C LYS A 105 -16.27 -26.14 2.18
N MET A 106 -15.02 -25.81 2.47
CA MET A 106 -13.95 -26.79 2.66
C MET A 106 -14.21 -27.63 3.93
N PRO A 107 -14.25 -28.99 3.84
CA PRO A 107 -14.58 -29.84 4.99
C PRO A 107 -13.54 -29.83 6.10
N GLU A 108 -12.26 -29.75 5.72
CA GLU A 108 -11.12 -29.72 6.62
C GLU A 108 -10.16 -28.62 6.22
N ARG A 109 -9.70 -27.82 7.17
CA ARG A 109 -8.71 -26.77 6.96
C ARG A 109 -7.39 -27.18 7.59
N ASN A 110 -6.30 -26.89 6.91
CA ASN A 110 -4.94 -27.05 7.43
C ASN A 110 -4.17 -25.73 7.37
N GLU A 111 -2.94 -25.73 7.87
CA GLU A 111 -2.06 -24.56 7.86
C GLU A 111 -1.93 -23.90 6.47
N ILE A 112 -1.80 -24.72 5.41
CA ILE A 112 -1.64 -24.21 4.02
C ILE A 112 -2.91 -23.49 3.57
N SER A 113 -4.09 -24.03 3.88
CA SER A 113 -5.37 -23.41 3.50
C SER A 113 -5.55 -22.03 4.16
N TRP A 114 -5.22 -21.92 5.44
CA TRP A 114 -5.25 -20.66 6.17
C TRP A 114 -4.23 -19.65 5.60
N VAL A 115 -3.00 -20.09 5.33
CA VAL A 115 -1.97 -19.23 4.70
C VAL A 115 -2.45 -18.70 3.35
N VAL A 116 -3.02 -19.54 2.48
CA VAL A 116 -3.52 -19.12 1.17
C VAL A 116 -4.64 -18.09 1.30
N MET A 117 -5.56 -18.31 2.24
CA MET A 117 -6.69 -17.39 2.46
C MET A 117 -6.20 -16.02 2.96
N ILE A 118 -5.37 -16.01 4.01
CA ILE A 118 -4.84 -14.79 4.64
C ILE A 118 -3.92 -14.03 3.68
N SER A 119 -2.99 -14.71 3.00
CA SER A 119 -2.10 -14.08 2.01
C SER A 119 -2.84 -13.55 0.79
N GLY A 120 -3.90 -14.25 0.36
CA GLY A 120 -4.82 -13.77 -0.69
C GLY A 120 -5.53 -12.47 -0.31
N CYS A 121 -5.96 -12.34 0.95
CA CYS A 121 -6.52 -11.10 1.48
C CYS A 121 -5.50 -9.95 1.43
N ILE A 122 -4.23 -10.19 1.79
CA ILE A 122 -3.16 -9.18 1.68
C ILE A 122 -2.97 -8.74 0.22
N GLY A 123 -2.84 -9.70 -0.69
CA GLY A 123 -2.63 -9.41 -2.13
C GLY A 123 -3.79 -8.67 -2.80
N SER A 124 -4.99 -8.75 -2.22
CA SER A 124 -6.19 -8.03 -2.69
C SER A 124 -6.51 -6.79 -1.86
N GLU A 125 -5.59 -6.33 -1.01
CA GLU A 125 -5.73 -5.18 -0.11
C GLU A 125 -6.91 -5.26 0.87
N ARG A 126 -7.40 -6.48 1.15
CA ARG A 126 -8.49 -6.78 2.09
C ARG A 126 -7.94 -7.03 3.50
N TYR A 127 -7.23 -6.05 4.06
CA TYR A 127 -6.49 -6.21 5.32
C TYR A 127 -7.38 -6.56 6.53
N ASN A 128 -8.59 -6.01 6.62
CA ASN A 128 -9.53 -6.34 7.70
C ASN A 128 -9.97 -7.83 7.63
N ASP A 129 -10.19 -8.35 6.43
CA ASP A 129 -10.53 -9.76 6.25
C ASP A 129 -9.35 -10.67 6.60
N ALA A 130 -8.11 -10.26 6.32
CA ALA A 130 -6.91 -10.99 6.73
C ALA A 130 -6.85 -11.18 8.27
N LEU A 131 -7.16 -10.11 9.02
CA LEU A 131 -7.21 -10.15 10.49
C LEU A 131 -8.41 -10.96 11.01
N ARG A 132 -9.56 -10.88 10.32
CA ARG A 132 -10.71 -11.75 10.63
C ARG A 132 -10.36 -13.23 10.48
N TYR A 133 -9.78 -13.62 9.36
CA TYR A 133 -9.37 -15.01 9.11
C TYR A 133 -8.27 -15.48 10.06
N PHE A 134 -7.37 -14.58 10.47
CA PHE A 134 -6.41 -14.90 11.51
C PHE A 134 -7.08 -15.22 12.86
N ASN A 135 -8.07 -14.42 13.28
CA ASN A 135 -8.83 -14.69 14.49
C ASN A 135 -9.64 -16.00 14.38
N GLU A 136 -10.22 -16.29 13.21
CA GLU A 136 -10.88 -17.58 12.96
C GLU A 136 -9.89 -18.76 13.04
N MET A 137 -8.67 -18.60 12.51
CA MET A 137 -7.61 -19.60 12.61
C MET A 137 -7.20 -19.85 14.07
N LEU A 138 -7.14 -18.82 14.91
CA LEU A 138 -6.81 -18.96 16.32
C LEU A 138 -7.87 -19.72 17.13
N CYS A 139 -9.10 -19.78 16.63
CA CYS A 139 -10.18 -20.59 17.21
C CYS A 139 -10.15 -22.05 16.75
N ASP A 140 -9.27 -22.42 15.81
CA ASP A 140 -9.10 -23.79 15.33
C ASP A 140 -7.97 -24.51 16.08
N ASP A 141 -8.33 -25.36 17.04
CA ASP A 141 -7.38 -26.08 17.90
C ASP A 141 -6.40 -27.00 17.13
N LYS A 142 -6.68 -27.30 15.86
CA LYS A 142 -5.86 -28.22 15.06
C LYS A 142 -4.67 -27.56 14.38
N VAL A 143 -4.65 -26.23 14.29
CA VAL A 143 -3.63 -25.49 13.54
C VAL A 143 -3.01 -24.39 14.39
N LYS A 144 -1.74 -24.08 14.12
CA LYS A 144 -1.07 -22.94 14.74
C LYS A 144 -0.56 -21.99 13.67
N PRO A 145 -0.65 -20.66 13.88
CA PRO A 145 0.01 -19.69 13.04
C PRO A 145 1.50 -19.99 12.87
N ASN A 146 1.92 -20.12 11.62
CA ASN A 146 3.33 -20.21 11.28
C ASN A 146 3.89 -18.83 10.92
N GLU A 147 5.19 -18.77 10.63
CA GLU A 147 5.88 -17.53 10.24
C GLU A 147 5.17 -16.79 9.10
N ALA A 148 4.74 -17.49 8.06
CA ALA A 148 4.11 -16.87 6.88
C ALA A 148 2.78 -16.19 7.22
N VAL A 149 1.96 -16.81 8.08
CA VAL A 149 0.72 -16.20 8.58
C VAL A 149 1.04 -14.95 9.39
N LEU A 150 2.00 -15.04 10.31
CA LEU A 150 2.34 -13.93 11.22
C LEU A 150 2.90 -12.71 10.46
N VAL A 151 3.72 -12.93 9.42
CA VAL A 151 4.16 -11.86 8.53
C VAL A 151 2.97 -11.19 7.83
N CYS A 152 1.98 -11.96 7.35
CA CYS A 152 0.77 -11.40 6.73
C CYS A 152 -0.07 -10.60 7.74
N VAL A 153 -0.21 -11.08 8.96
CA VAL A 153 -0.95 -10.40 10.05
C VAL A 153 -0.26 -9.08 10.40
N LEU A 154 1.05 -9.08 10.59
CA LEU A 154 1.83 -7.88 10.85
C LEU A 154 1.71 -6.87 9.70
N CYS A 155 1.72 -7.34 8.45
CA CYS A 155 1.47 -6.52 7.27
C CYS A 155 0.07 -5.88 7.31
N ALA A 156 -0.99 -6.65 7.58
CA ALA A 156 -2.35 -6.11 7.72
C ALA A 156 -2.43 -5.05 8.83
N CYS A 157 -1.83 -5.32 10.01
CA CYS A 157 -1.75 -4.36 11.10
C CYS A 157 -1.02 -3.07 10.68
N ALA A 158 0.10 -3.19 9.97
CA ALA A 158 0.87 -2.07 9.47
C ALA A 158 0.04 -1.18 8.53
N HIS A 159 -0.70 -1.80 7.60
CA HIS A 159 -1.53 -1.10 6.62
C HIS A 159 -2.74 -0.41 7.25
N LEU A 160 -3.39 -1.04 8.23
CA LEU A 160 -4.55 -0.49 8.94
C LEU A 160 -4.17 0.46 10.09
N GLY A 161 -2.91 0.44 10.54
CA GLY A 161 -2.49 1.11 11.76
C GLY A 161 -3.02 0.44 13.03
N ALA A 162 -3.31 -0.87 12.97
CA ALA A 162 -3.81 -1.67 14.08
C ALA A 162 -2.68 -2.05 15.06
N LEU A 163 -2.26 -1.07 15.86
CA LEU A 163 -1.16 -1.18 16.81
C LEU A 163 -1.43 -2.22 17.90
N ASP A 164 -2.65 -2.29 18.44
CA ASP A 164 -2.93 -3.19 19.57
C ASP A 164 -2.98 -4.64 19.11
N GLN A 165 -3.58 -4.91 17.95
CA GLN A 165 -3.48 -6.22 17.31
C GLN A 165 -2.03 -6.56 16.93
N GLY A 166 -1.26 -5.60 16.43
CA GLY A 166 0.16 -5.78 16.13
C GLY A 166 1.02 -6.11 17.36
N LYS A 167 0.77 -5.45 18.51
CA LYS A 167 1.42 -5.80 19.79
C LYS A 167 1.04 -7.20 20.25
N TRP A 168 -0.23 -7.57 20.12
CA TRP A 168 -0.68 -8.91 20.47
C TRP A 168 0.05 -9.97 19.62
N ALA A 169 0.16 -9.74 18.30
CA ALA A 169 0.89 -10.63 17.40
C ALA A 169 2.38 -10.71 17.77
N HIS A 170 3.01 -9.61 18.18
CA HIS A 170 4.40 -9.62 18.68
C HIS A 170 4.53 -10.48 19.95
N VAL A 171 3.65 -10.32 20.93
CA VAL A 171 3.64 -11.15 22.15
C VAL A 171 3.38 -12.62 21.83
N TYR A 172 2.54 -12.91 20.83
CA TYR A 172 2.32 -14.27 20.34
C TYR A 172 3.60 -14.86 19.76
N ILE A 173 4.31 -14.12 18.89
CA ILE A 173 5.59 -14.53 18.30
C ILE A 173 6.57 -14.91 19.40
N ASP A 174 6.76 -14.06 20.41
CA ASP A 174 7.67 -14.30 21.54
C ASP A 174 7.33 -15.59 22.32
N LYS A 175 6.03 -15.90 22.44
CA LYS A 175 5.54 -17.08 23.18
C LYS A 175 5.43 -18.35 22.34
N SER A 176 5.43 -18.22 21.01
CA SER A 176 5.18 -19.33 20.08
C SER A 176 6.35 -20.32 19.98
N GLY A 177 7.55 -19.92 20.43
CA GLY A 177 8.77 -20.71 20.29
C GLY A 177 9.29 -20.79 18.86
N LEU A 178 8.78 -19.95 17.95
CA LEU A 178 9.30 -19.82 16.60
C LEU A 178 10.74 -19.30 16.64
N PRO A 179 11.64 -19.81 15.77
CA PRO A 179 12.99 -19.27 15.69
C PRO A 179 12.96 -17.82 15.22
N GLU A 180 13.88 -17.01 15.74
CA GLU A 180 14.06 -15.65 15.26
C GLU A 180 14.39 -15.68 13.75
N SER A 181 13.59 -14.99 12.96
CA SER A 181 13.79 -14.86 11.52
C SER A 181 13.93 -13.39 11.13
N SER A 182 14.74 -13.12 10.11
CA SER A 182 14.88 -11.78 9.56
C SER A 182 13.56 -11.25 9.00
N ASN A 183 12.75 -12.12 8.39
CA ASN A 183 11.45 -11.74 7.84
C ASN A 183 10.47 -11.28 8.93
N LEU A 184 10.39 -12.00 10.06
CA LEU A 184 9.55 -11.59 11.19
C LEU A 184 10.05 -10.30 11.82
N SER A 185 11.37 -10.16 12.02
CA SER A 185 11.96 -8.93 12.55
C SER A 185 11.67 -7.73 11.65
N THR A 186 11.85 -7.90 10.34
CA THR A 186 11.52 -6.89 9.32
C THR A 186 10.05 -6.51 9.35
N ALA A 187 9.14 -7.49 9.43
CA ALA A 187 7.70 -7.26 9.48
C ALA A 187 7.27 -6.55 10.78
N LEU A 188 7.90 -6.87 11.91
CA LEU A 188 7.67 -6.20 13.19
C LEU A 188 8.15 -4.74 13.16
N ILE A 189 9.34 -4.48 12.61
CA ILE A 189 9.87 -3.12 12.43
C ILE A 189 8.90 -2.30 11.56
N ASP A 190 8.49 -2.83 10.41
CA ASP A 190 7.55 -2.16 9.49
C ASP A 190 6.20 -1.89 10.15
N MET A 191 5.66 -2.89 10.88
CA MET A 191 4.40 -2.76 11.60
C MET A 191 4.47 -1.67 12.66
N TYR A 192 5.45 -1.68 13.56
CA TYR A 192 5.58 -0.64 14.59
C TYR A 192 5.81 0.74 13.99
N ALA A 193 6.65 0.85 12.97
CA ALA A 193 6.91 2.10 12.28
C ALA A 193 5.62 2.68 11.66
N LYS A 194 4.86 1.87 10.90
CA LYS A 194 3.60 2.28 10.25
C LYS A 194 2.41 2.43 11.21
N CYS A 195 2.49 1.88 12.41
CA CYS A 195 1.53 2.11 13.51
C CYS A 195 1.89 3.33 14.38
N GLY A 196 2.91 4.11 14.01
CA GLY A 196 3.26 5.35 14.69
C GLY A 196 4.09 5.15 15.96
N ARG A 197 4.76 4.00 16.12
CA ARG A 197 5.62 3.66 17.26
C ARG A 197 7.04 3.35 16.81
N ILE A 198 7.73 4.38 16.32
CA ILE A 198 9.12 4.27 15.87
C ILE A 198 10.08 3.85 16.99
N ASP A 199 9.76 4.17 18.24
CA ASP A 199 10.49 3.74 19.42
C ASP A 199 10.42 2.22 19.64
N CYS A 200 9.29 1.59 19.35
CA CYS A 200 9.16 0.13 19.39
C CYS A 200 9.89 -0.51 18.22
N ALA A 201 9.81 0.08 17.03
CA ALA A 201 10.53 -0.39 15.85
C ALA A 201 12.05 -0.40 16.09
N ASP A 202 12.59 0.66 16.70
CA ASP A 202 13.99 0.76 17.09
C ASP A 202 14.40 -0.32 18.11
N ARG A 203 13.55 -0.62 19.11
CA ARG A 203 13.81 -1.71 20.06
C ARG A 203 13.87 -3.07 19.38
N VAL A 204 12.96 -3.35 18.45
CA VAL A 204 12.96 -4.61 17.69
C VAL A 204 14.23 -4.70 16.86
N PHE A 205 14.57 -3.65 16.11
CA PHE A 205 15.79 -3.58 15.29
C PHE A 205 17.06 -3.80 16.12
N ASN A 206 17.12 -3.18 17.31
CA ASN A 206 18.25 -3.31 18.21
C ASN A 206 18.34 -4.70 18.84
N GLY A 207 17.21 -5.38 19.06
CA GLY A 207 17.14 -6.75 19.55
C GLY A 207 17.43 -7.83 18.51
N THR A 208 17.39 -7.50 17.21
CA THR A 208 17.63 -8.48 16.14
C THR A 208 19.09 -8.93 16.10
N SER A 209 19.31 -10.25 16.17
CA SER A 209 20.65 -10.85 16.26
C SER A 209 21.44 -10.78 14.94
N LYS A 210 20.77 -10.94 13.80
CA LYS A 210 21.36 -10.84 12.46
C LYS A 210 20.58 -9.86 11.60
N ARG A 211 21.13 -8.67 11.44
CA ARG A 211 20.57 -7.63 10.58
C ARG A 211 21.01 -7.86 9.13
N ASP A 212 20.09 -7.62 8.23
CA ASP A 212 20.30 -7.67 6.79
C ASP A 212 19.74 -6.41 6.11
N VAL A 213 19.83 -6.39 4.78
CA VAL A 213 19.33 -5.27 3.96
C VAL A 213 17.86 -4.95 4.26
N LEU A 214 17.02 -5.96 4.53
CA LEU A 214 15.58 -5.77 4.76
C LEU A 214 15.34 -5.07 6.09
N THR A 215 15.98 -5.53 7.17
CA THR A 215 15.84 -4.91 8.50
C THR A 215 16.27 -3.44 8.51
N PHE A 216 17.40 -3.10 7.89
CA PHE A 216 17.87 -1.72 7.75
C PHE A 216 16.94 -0.89 6.86
N THR A 217 16.48 -1.44 5.73
CA THR A 217 15.57 -0.74 4.82
C THR A 217 14.24 -0.39 5.50
N SER A 218 13.67 -1.32 6.27
CA SER A 218 12.44 -1.07 7.03
C SER A 218 12.66 0.00 8.09
N MET A 219 13.78 -0.01 8.82
CA MET A 219 14.06 1.00 9.85
C MET A 219 14.29 2.39 9.23
N ILE A 220 15.08 2.48 8.14
CA ILE A 220 15.32 3.73 7.40
C ILE A 220 14.00 4.30 6.85
N SER A 221 13.18 3.46 6.22
CA SER A 221 11.87 3.89 5.68
C SER A 221 10.94 4.36 6.80
N GLY A 222 10.95 3.67 7.94
CA GLY A 222 10.22 4.07 9.14
C GLY A 222 10.65 5.44 9.65
N LEU A 223 11.95 5.67 9.86
CA LEU A 223 12.48 6.95 10.32
C LEU A 223 12.14 8.10 9.34
N THR A 224 12.30 7.85 8.04
CA THR A 224 11.93 8.81 6.98
C THR A 224 10.45 9.15 7.00
N ALA A 225 9.57 8.17 7.16
CA ALA A 225 8.13 8.40 7.26
C ALA A 225 7.77 9.22 8.51
N HIS A 226 8.56 9.12 9.58
CA HIS A 226 8.40 9.93 10.80
C HIS A 226 9.05 11.31 10.73
N GLY A 227 9.68 11.67 9.61
CA GLY A 227 10.39 12.94 9.42
C GLY A 227 11.74 13.01 10.14
N LEU A 228 12.28 11.87 10.57
CA LEU A 228 13.55 11.72 11.27
C LEU A 228 14.69 11.44 10.27
N GLY A 229 14.87 12.33 9.28
CA GLY A 229 15.80 12.09 8.18
C GLY A 229 17.28 12.08 8.59
N LYS A 230 17.64 12.72 9.71
CA LYS A 230 19.02 12.66 10.23
C LYS A 230 19.32 11.29 10.83
N GLU A 231 18.38 10.76 11.59
CA GLU A 231 18.41 9.41 12.17
C GLU A 231 18.40 8.36 11.06
N ALA A 232 17.63 8.57 9.99
CA ALA A 232 17.65 7.70 8.80
C ALA A 232 19.04 7.65 8.14
N LEU A 233 19.73 8.80 8.04
CA LEU A 233 21.11 8.85 7.54
C LEU A 233 22.12 8.20 8.49
N GLN A 234 21.90 8.25 9.81
CA GLN A 234 22.71 7.54 10.78
C GLN A 234 22.56 6.02 10.62
N MET A 235 21.32 5.53 10.46
CA MET A 235 21.05 4.12 10.17
C MET A 235 21.68 3.67 8.84
N PHE A 236 21.60 4.49 7.81
CA PHE A 236 22.28 4.23 6.53
C PHE A 236 23.80 4.16 6.70
N SER A 237 24.40 5.08 7.47
CA SER A 237 25.83 5.06 7.75
C SER A 237 26.25 3.82 8.53
N GLN A 238 25.42 3.39 9.49
CA GLN A 238 25.63 2.15 10.24
C GLN A 238 25.56 0.92 9.33
N MET A 239 24.57 0.85 8.43
CA MET A 239 24.42 -0.23 7.44
C MET A 239 25.69 -0.39 6.59
N VAL A 240 26.23 0.71 6.09
CA VAL A 240 27.46 0.73 5.29
C VAL A 240 28.66 0.32 6.14
N ALA A 241 28.76 0.78 7.39
CA ALA A 241 29.83 0.42 8.31
C ALA A 241 29.83 -1.08 8.68
N GLU A 242 28.65 -1.71 8.74
CA GLU A 242 28.48 -3.15 8.94
C GLU A 242 28.74 -3.96 7.65
N GLY A 243 29.14 -3.30 6.54
CA GLY A 243 29.44 -3.95 5.26
C GLY A 243 28.20 -4.41 4.50
N ILE A 244 27.01 -3.97 4.90
CA ILE A 244 25.75 -4.33 4.26
C ILE A 244 25.49 -3.34 3.12
N LYS A 245 25.40 -3.86 1.90
CA LYS A 245 25.23 -3.03 0.70
C LYS A 245 23.77 -2.57 0.56
N PRO A 246 23.49 -1.27 0.37
CA PRO A 246 22.14 -0.78 0.16
C PRO A 246 21.56 -1.24 -1.18
N ASN A 247 20.24 -1.42 -1.23
CA ASN A 247 19.51 -1.68 -2.48
C ASN A 247 18.75 -0.41 -2.93
N ASP A 248 18.00 -0.53 -4.03
CA ASP A 248 17.19 0.55 -4.58
C ASP A 248 16.16 1.07 -3.57
N ILE A 249 15.50 0.20 -2.81
CA ILE A 249 14.52 0.60 -1.80
C ILE A 249 15.19 1.34 -0.64
N THR A 250 16.36 0.90 -0.18
CA THR A 250 17.13 1.58 0.87
C THR A 250 17.45 3.01 0.46
N LEU A 251 18.01 3.18 -0.75
CA LEU A 251 18.45 4.48 -1.26
C LEU A 251 17.25 5.41 -1.49
N LEU A 252 16.14 4.90 -2.00
CA LEU A 252 14.88 5.64 -2.08
C LEU A 252 14.41 6.14 -0.71
N GLY A 253 14.47 5.29 0.32
CA GLY A 253 14.13 5.65 1.70
C GLY A 253 15.02 6.78 2.25
N VAL A 254 16.33 6.74 1.98
CA VAL A 254 17.27 7.79 2.39
C VAL A 254 17.04 9.10 1.65
N LEU A 255 16.83 9.06 0.33
CA LEU A 255 16.56 10.25 -0.48
C LEU A 255 15.25 10.94 -0.06
N ASN A 256 14.21 10.17 0.23
CA ASN A 256 12.97 10.71 0.82
C ASN A 256 13.22 11.36 2.20
N GLY A 257 14.07 10.73 3.03
CA GLY A 257 14.48 11.29 4.32
C GLY A 257 15.18 12.65 4.18
N CYS A 258 16.06 12.76 3.18
CA CYS A 258 16.70 14.01 2.80
C CYS A 258 15.68 15.04 2.31
N SER A 259 14.76 14.67 1.42
CA SER A 259 13.69 15.56 0.91
C SER A 259 12.84 16.13 2.05
N HIS A 260 12.31 15.27 2.91
CA HIS A 260 11.46 15.69 4.02
C HIS A 260 12.18 16.54 5.07
N SER A 261 13.51 16.39 5.18
CA SER A 261 14.33 17.11 6.15
C SER A 261 15.09 18.31 5.55
N GLY A 262 14.95 18.58 4.26
CA GLY A 262 15.65 19.65 3.56
C GLY A 262 17.18 19.47 3.46
N LEU A 263 17.67 18.22 3.48
CA LEU A 263 19.11 17.91 3.46
C LEU A 263 19.64 17.83 2.01
N VAL A 264 19.61 18.96 1.29
CA VAL A 264 19.90 19.05 -0.15
C VAL A 264 21.26 18.46 -0.52
N GLU A 265 22.33 18.92 0.13
CA GLU A 265 23.70 18.48 -0.19
C GLU A 265 23.88 16.97 -0.02
N LYS A 266 23.34 16.39 1.06
CA LYS A 266 23.44 14.96 1.32
C LYS A 266 22.57 14.14 0.37
N GLY A 267 21.37 14.60 0.05
CA GLY A 267 20.51 13.95 -0.94
C GLY A 267 21.18 13.87 -2.32
N CYS A 268 21.74 15.00 -2.80
CA CYS A 268 22.44 15.03 -4.09
C CYS A 268 23.72 14.18 -4.09
N SER A 269 24.50 14.19 -3.01
CA SER A 269 25.70 13.33 -2.88
C SER A 269 25.33 11.86 -3.02
N ILE A 270 24.34 11.41 -2.25
CA ILE A 270 23.90 10.01 -2.25
C ILE A 270 23.37 9.63 -3.63
N PHE A 271 22.58 10.49 -4.27
CA PHE A 271 22.08 10.21 -5.63
C PHE A 271 23.20 9.98 -6.65
N ASN A 272 24.27 10.80 -6.62
CA ASN A 272 25.42 10.64 -7.51
C ASN A 272 26.24 9.38 -7.21
N GLU A 273 26.29 8.97 -5.94
CA GLU A 273 26.99 7.78 -5.48
C GLU A 273 26.26 6.47 -5.81
N MET A 274 24.97 6.53 -6.18
CA MET A 274 24.11 5.36 -6.45
C MET A 274 24.74 4.37 -7.43
N GLU A 275 25.09 4.85 -8.61
CA GLU A 275 25.65 4.01 -9.66
C GLU A 275 27.15 3.78 -9.44
N GLN A 276 27.88 4.82 -9.05
CA GLN A 276 29.35 4.79 -8.96
C GLN A 276 29.87 3.94 -7.79
N ILE A 277 29.25 4.03 -6.61
CA ILE A 277 29.70 3.35 -5.39
C ILE A 277 28.86 2.09 -5.15
N TRP A 278 27.55 2.18 -5.29
CA TRP A 278 26.65 1.07 -4.95
C TRP A 278 26.19 0.27 -6.16
N GLY A 279 26.50 0.68 -7.40
CA GLY A 279 26.08 -0.05 -8.60
C GLY A 279 24.57 -0.22 -8.70
N VAL A 280 23.80 0.71 -8.13
CA VAL A 280 22.34 0.77 -8.21
C VAL A 280 21.98 1.83 -9.23
N SER A 281 21.40 1.42 -10.36
CA SER A 281 20.97 2.36 -11.39
C SER A 281 19.75 3.17 -10.89
N PRO A 282 19.78 4.51 -10.94
CA PRO A 282 18.65 5.34 -10.55
C PRO A 282 17.39 5.03 -11.38
N LYS A 283 16.28 4.79 -10.66
CA LYS A 283 14.92 4.62 -11.24
C LYS A 283 14.11 5.91 -11.15
N VAL A 284 12.97 5.96 -11.85
CA VAL A 284 12.03 7.11 -11.86
C VAL A 284 11.73 7.64 -10.46
N GLU A 285 11.55 6.75 -9.49
CA GLU A 285 11.23 7.09 -8.10
C GLU A 285 12.36 7.87 -7.43
N HIS A 286 13.62 7.52 -7.72
CA HIS A 286 14.80 8.21 -7.16
C HIS A 286 14.95 9.62 -7.74
N TYR A 287 14.73 9.77 -9.05
CA TYR A 287 14.66 11.08 -9.69
C TYR A 287 13.53 11.93 -9.09
N GLY A 288 12.37 11.32 -8.85
CA GLY A 288 11.25 12.00 -8.16
C GLY A 288 11.61 12.53 -6.79
N CYS A 289 12.38 11.78 -5.99
CA CYS A 289 12.86 12.27 -4.70
C CYS A 289 13.81 13.47 -4.83
N ILE A 290 14.70 13.47 -5.81
CA ILE A 290 15.64 14.59 -6.04
C ILE A 290 14.91 15.84 -6.55
N VAL A 291 13.95 15.66 -7.47
CA VAL A 291 13.11 16.75 -7.96
C VAL A 291 12.27 17.35 -6.82
N ASP A 292 11.70 16.51 -5.96
CA ASP A 292 10.96 16.95 -4.78
C ASP A 292 11.88 17.69 -3.78
N LEU A 293 13.08 17.16 -3.50
CA LEU A 293 14.07 17.78 -2.63
C LEU A 293 14.51 19.17 -3.12
N LEU A 294 14.91 19.28 -4.40
CA LEU A 294 15.36 20.54 -5.02
C LEU A 294 14.20 21.53 -5.14
N GLY A 295 13.03 21.06 -5.57
CA GLY A 295 11.83 21.87 -5.70
C GLY A 295 11.41 22.49 -4.37
N ARG A 296 11.35 21.69 -3.30
CA ARG A 296 11.02 22.22 -1.96
C ARG A 296 12.08 23.18 -1.42
N ALA A 297 13.35 23.00 -1.78
CA ALA A 297 14.43 23.92 -1.42
C ALA A 297 14.43 25.24 -2.25
N GLY A 298 13.61 25.33 -3.29
CA GLY A 298 13.51 26.51 -4.17
C GLY A 298 14.46 26.49 -5.35
N HIS A 299 15.19 25.40 -5.57
CA HIS A 299 16.09 25.22 -6.72
C HIS A 299 15.32 24.72 -7.95
N LEU A 300 14.31 25.47 -8.40
CA LEU A 300 13.38 25.06 -9.46
C LEU A 300 14.08 24.78 -10.79
N GLU A 301 15.06 25.60 -11.17
CA GLU A 301 15.83 25.41 -12.41
C GLU A 301 16.63 24.11 -12.38
N GLN A 302 17.29 23.81 -11.25
CA GLN A 302 18.03 22.57 -11.09
C GLN A 302 17.09 21.36 -11.08
N ALA A 303 15.95 21.46 -10.40
CA ALA A 303 14.94 20.41 -10.38
C ALA A 303 14.42 20.10 -11.79
N PHE A 304 14.18 21.14 -12.61
CA PHE A 304 13.75 20.95 -13.99
C PHE A 304 14.85 20.40 -14.90
N GLU A 305 16.11 20.78 -14.67
CA GLU A 305 17.25 20.21 -15.41
C GLU A 305 17.41 18.70 -15.14
N VAL A 306 17.19 18.26 -13.89
CA VAL A 306 17.15 16.83 -13.55
C VAL A 306 16.07 16.09 -14.36
N VAL A 307 14.89 16.70 -14.54
CA VAL A 307 13.81 16.12 -15.36
C VAL A 307 14.15 16.07 -16.85
N LYS A 308 14.93 17.02 -17.36
CA LYS A 308 15.38 17.00 -18.77
C LYS A 308 16.47 15.98 -19.04
N THR A 309 17.31 15.71 -18.05
CA THR A 309 18.51 14.87 -18.19
C THR A 309 18.29 13.42 -17.76
N MET A 310 17.14 13.09 -17.17
CA MET A 310 16.84 11.71 -16.77
C MET A 310 16.73 10.78 -17.99
N PRO A 311 17.22 9.52 -17.89
CA PRO A 311 17.31 8.60 -19.02
C PRO A 311 15.98 7.88 -19.34
N MET A 312 14.91 8.19 -18.61
CA MET A 312 13.58 7.60 -18.78
C MET A 312 12.49 8.68 -18.75
N GLU A 313 11.28 8.34 -19.16
CA GLU A 313 10.17 9.31 -19.17
C GLU A 313 9.76 9.71 -17.74
N PRO A 314 9.53 11.01 -17.47
CA PRO A 314 9.05 11.46 -16.17
C PRO A 314 7.60 11.03 -15.90
N ASP A 315 7.34 10.49 -14.72
CA ASP A 315 5.99 10.11 -14.32
C ASP A 315 5.17 11.30 -13.78
N ILE A 316 3.89 11.03 -13.50
CA ILE A 316 2.96 12.03 -12.94
C ILE A 316 3.40 12.57 -11.57
N VAL A 317 4.15 11.78 -10.79
CA VAL A 317 4.59 12.16 -9.44
C VAL A 317 5.66 13.23 -9.52
N ILE A 318 6.61 13.10 -10.46
CA ILE A 318 7.66 14.08 -10.74
C ILE A 318 7.06 15.44 -11.15
N TRP A 319 6.14 15.42 -12.13
CA TRP A 319 5.47 16.65 -12.56
C TRP A 319 4.68 17.31 -11.43
N ARG A 320 4.00 16.51 -10.60
CA ARG A 320 3.31 17.02 -9.41
C ARG A 320 4.26 17.68 -8.43
N ALA A 321 5.45 17.11 -8.20
CA ALA A 321 6.45 17.67 -7.29
C ALA A 321 6.92 19.05 -7.77
N LEU A 322 7.26 19.19 -9.06
CA LEU A 322 7.66 20.48 -9.66
C LEU A 322 6.56 21.53 -9.58
N LEU A 323 5.33 21.20 -10.01
CA LEU A 323 4.21 22.15 -9.98
C LEU A 323 3.84 22.54 -8.54
N SER A 324 3.94 21.61 -7.60
CA SER A 324 3.76 21.90 -6.17
C SER A 324 4.85 22.84 -5.66
N ALA A 325 6.10 22.66 -6.08
CA ALA A 325 7.20 23.55 -5.73
C ALA A 325 7.00 24.97 -6.30
N CYS A 326 6.58 25.11 -7.55
CA CYS A 326 6.22 26.41 -8.14
C CYS A 326 5.13 27.12 -7.33
N ARG A 327 4.11 26.37 -6.89
CA ARG A 327 3.04 26.89 -6.03
C ARG A 327 3.57 27.35 -4.66
N ILE A 328 4.43 26.55 -4.01
CA ILE A 328 5.02 26.87 -2.70
C ILE A 328 5.85 28.16 -2.77
N HIS A 329 6.63 28.34 -3.84
CA HIS A 329 7.51 29.49 -4.03
C HIS A 329 6.86 30.66 -4.77
N GLY A 330 5.58 30.54 -5.15
CA GLY A 330 4.85 31.58 -5.89
C GLY A 330 5.38 31.86 -7.30
N ASN A 331 6.16 30.96 -7.89
CA ASN A 331 6.75 31.14 -9.21
C ASN A 331 5.81 30.64 -10.31
N VAL A 332 4.86 31.49 -10.69
CA VAL A 332 3.83 31.18 -11.69
C VAL A 332 4.42 31.00 -13.08
N ASP A 333 5.41 31.83 -13.46
CA ASP A 333 6.03 31.80 -14.78
C ASP A 333 6.73 30.47 -15.05
N PHE A 334 7.45 29.95 -14.05
CA PHE A 334 8.08 28.63 -14.14
C PHE A 334 7.04 27.51 -14.19
N GLY A 335 5.92 27.68 -13.49
CA GLY A 335 4.75 26.79 -13.62
C GLY A 335 4.22 26.74 -15.05
N GLU A 336 4.09 27.88 -15.73
CA GLU A 336 3.66 27.92 -17.14
C GLU A 336 4.71 27.28 -18.08
N LEU A 337 6.00 27.49 -17.83
CA LEU A 337 7.08 26.83 -18.60
C LEU A 337 7.02 25.30 -18.52
N ILE A 338 6.83 24.74 -17.33
CA ILE A 338 6.69 23.29 -17.13
C ILE A 338 5.48 22.76 -17.90
N VAL A 339 4.38 23.51 -17.87
CA VAL A 339 3.13 23.14 -18.56
C VAL A 339 3.29 23.15 -20.07
N ASP A 340 3.95 24.17 -20.62
CA ASP A 340 4.22 24.24 -22.05
C ASP A 340 5.09 23.05 -22.50
N HIS A 341 6.04 22.63 -21.67
CA HIS A 341 6.84 21.44 -21.91
C HIS A 341 6.01 20.16 -21.86
N ILE A 342 5.16 19.97 -20.84
CA ILE A 342 4.26 18.80 -20.74
C ILE A 342 3.29 18.74 -21.93
N SER A 343 2.80 19.89 -22.39
CA SER A 343 1.85 19.97 -23.52
C SER A 343 2.47 19.56 -24.85
N GLN A 344 3.80 19.57 -24.96
CA GLN A 344 4.55 19.07 -26.11
C GLN A 344 4.77 17.55 -26.05
N LEU A 345 4.51 16.90 -24.90
CA LEU A 345 4.59 15.45 -24.73
C LEU A 345 3.29 14.75 -25.19
N ASP A 346 3.36 13.46 -25.52
CA ASP A 346 2.23 12.72 -26.09
C ASP A 346 0.98 12.74 -25.17
N PRO A 347 -0.15 13.34 -25.62
CA PRO A 347 -1.39 13.44 -24.84
C PRO A 347 -2.05 12.10 -24.48
N ASN A 348 -1.69 11.02 -25.19
CA ASN A 348 -2.21 9.67 -24.92
C ASN A 348 -1.50 8.99 -23.75
N VAL A 349 -0.25 9.37 -23.46
CA VAL A 349 0.55 8.80 -22.37
C VAL A 349 0.32 9.55 -21.05
N HIS A 350 0.06 10.87 -21.09
CA HIS A 350 0.06 11.73 -19.90
C HIS A 350 -1.35 12.18 -19.41
N SER A 351 -2.34 11.28 -19.46
CA SER A 351 -3.75 11.61 -19.10
C SER A 351 -3.93 12.23 -17.71
N GLY A 352 -3.12 11.86 -16.71
CA GLY A 352 -3.17 12.46 -15.37
C GLY A 352 -2.43 13.79 -15.24
N GLY A 353 -1.55 14.15 -16.20
CA GLY A 353 -0.92 15.48 -16.27
C GLY A 353 -1.96 16.59 -16.45
N PHE A 354 -3.04 16.32 -17.20
CA PHE A 354 -4.15 17.25 -17.37
C PHE A 354 -4.94 17.51 -16.08
N VAL A 355 -5.07 16.52 -15.19
CA VAL A 355 -5.68 16.71 -13.85
C VAL A 355 -4.81 17.64 -13.00
N LEU A 356 -3.50 17.39 -12.96
CA LEU A 356 -2.56 18.24 -12.22
C LEU A 356 -2.55 19.67 -12.74
N LEU A 357 -2.61 19.82 -14.06
CA LEU A 357 -2.68 21.11 -14.73
C LEU A 357 -4.00 21.85 -14.43
N SER A 358 -5.13 21.14 -14.49
CA SER A 358 -6.43 21.68 -14.05
C SER A 358 -6.37 22.14 -12.59
N ASN A 359 -5.69 21.38 -11.72
CA ASN A 359 -5.59 21.71 -10.30
C ASN A 359 -4.69 22.93 -10.05
N LEU A 360 -3.58 23.07 -10.79
CA LEU A 360 -2.73 24.25 -10.75
C LEU A 360 -3.49 25.50 -11.19
N TYR A 361 -4.17 25.45 -12.34
CA TYR A 361 -4.95 26.60 -12.81
C TYR A 361 -6.09 26.97 -11.86
N ALA A 362 -6.77 25.98 -11.28
CA ALA A 362 -7.77 26.23 -10.25
C ALA A 362 -7.15 26.89 -9.01
N SER A 363 -5.97 26.44 -8.56
CA SER A 363 -5.26 27.05 -7.43
C SER A 363 -4.79 28.49 -7.69
N LEU A 364 -4.58 28.84 -8.97
CA LEU A 364 -4.20 30.18 -9.43
C LEU A 364 -5.42 31.03 -9.87
N GLY A 365 -6.66 30.54 -9.67
CA GLY A 365 -7.89 31.25 -10.01
C GLY A 365 -8.16 31.41 -11.52
N ARG A 366 -7.43 30.68 -12.39
CA ARG A 366 -7.55 30.79 -13.86
C ARG A 366 -8.62 29.83 -14.42
N TRP A 367 -9.87 30.05 -14.04
CA TRP A 367 -11.00 29.17 -14.35
C TRP A 367 -11.28 28.95 -15.84
N GLU A 368 -10.97 29.93 -16.70
CA GLU A 368 -11.11 29.77 -18.15
C GLU A 368 -10.18 28.68 -18.71
N LYS A 369 -8.94 28.59 -18.22
CA LYS A 369 -7.98 27.55 -18.62
C LYS A 369 -8.42 26.19 -18.05
N VAL A 370 -8.95 26.15 -16.83
CA VAL A 370 -9.55 24.95 -16.21
C VAL A 370 -10.69 24.39 -17.06
N ALA A 371 -11.62 25.26 -17.48
CA ALA A 371 -12.77 24.85 -18.28
C ALA A 371 -12.35 24.28 -19.64
N LYS A 372 -11.38 24.91 -20.32
CA LYS A 372 -10.81 24.40 -21.58
C LYS A 372 -10.20 23.01 -21.42
N LEU A 373 -9.43 22.80 -20.36
CA LEU A 373 -8.81 21.51 -20.04
C LEU A 373 -9.83 20.42 -19.70
N ARG A 374 -10.81 20.74 -18.85
CA ARG A 374 -11.86 19.78 -18.48
C ARG A 374 -12.72 19.39 -19.69
N ASN A 375 -12.99 20.33 -20.61
CA ASN A 375 -13.70 20.03 -21.85
C ASN A 375 -12.88 19.13 -22.79
N GLN A 376 -11.55 19.25 -22.82
CA GLN A 376 -10.66 18.33 -23.54
C GLN A 376 -10.57 16.93 -22.89
N MET A 377 -10.90 16.82 -21.60
CA MET A 377 -10.86 15.56 -20.84
C MET A 377 -12.19 14.76 -20.89
N ASN A 378 -13.28 15.36 -21.39
CA ASN A 378 -14.58 14.68 -21.49
C ASN A 378 -14.49 13.47 -22.43
N GLY A 379 -14.50 12.27 -21.84
CA GLY A 379 -14.41 10.98 -22.55
C GLY A 379 -13.58 9.91 -21.82
N ARG A 380 -12.79 10.29 -20.81
CA ARG A 380 -11.97 9.34 -20.02
C ARG A 380 -12.51 9.25 -18.59
N LYS A 381 -13.11 8.11 -18.22
CA LYS A 381 -13.46 7.81 -16.81
C LYS A 381 -12.16 7.62 -16.03
N ILE A 382 -11.75 8.63 -15.27
CA ILE A 382 -10.69 8.49 -14.28
C ILE A 382 -11.35 7.92 -13.02
N GLU A 383 -11.05 6.67 -12.68
CA GLU A 383 -11.43 6.10 -11.38
C GLU A 383 -10.56 6.76 -10.30
N LEU A 384 -11.15 7.69 -9.55
CA LEU A 384 -10.53 8.24 -8.35
C LEU A 384 -10.94 7.37 -7.16
N SER A 385 -9.98 6.69 -6.54
CA SER A 385 -10.21 6.01 -5.27
C SER A 385 -10.63 7.04 -4.21
N PRO A 386 -11.75 6.84 -3.49
CA PRO A 386 -12.17 7.77 -2.46
C PRO A 386 -11.14 7.82 -1.32
N GLY A 387 -10.95 9.00 -0.73
CA GLY A 387 -10.09 9.14 0.43
C GLY A 387 -10.74 8.45 1.64
N CYS A 388 -10.05 7.48 2.23
CA CYS A 388 -10.52 6.68 3.36
C CYS A 388 -9.57 6.84 4.55
N SER A 389 -10.14 6.95 5.75
CA SER A 389 -9.37 6.98 7.00
C SER A 389 -9.74 5.82 7.93
N TRP A 390 -8.74 5.28 8.63
CA TRP A 390 -8.89 4.24 9.64
C TRP A 390 -8.41 4.72 11.01
N ILE A 391 -9.05 4.22 12.06
CA ILE A 391 -8.67 4.44 13.46
C ILE A 391 -8.91 3.13 14.23
N GLU A 392 -7.96 2.76 15.08
CA GLU A 392 -8.11 1.62 16.00
C GLU A 392 -8.50 2.13 17.39
N ILE A 393 -9.59 1.61 17.95
CA ILE A 393 -10.04 1.88 19.32
C ILE A 393 -10.47 0.54 19.93
N ASP A 394 -9.97 0.25 21.14
CA ASP A 394 -10.27 -1.00 21.87
C ASP A 394 -10.00 -2.28 21.04
N GLY A 395 -8.96 -2.26 20.21
CA GLY A 395 -8.59 -3.37 19.33
C GLY A 395 -9.48 -3.57 18.10
N ILE A 396 -10.42 -2.66 17.83
CA ILE A 396 -11.29 -2.69 16.65
C ILE A 396 -10.87 -1.58 15.68
N VAL A 397 -10.67 -1.94 14.40
CA VAL A 397 -10.38 -0.97 13.34
C VAL A 397 -11.68 -0.45 12.74
N HIS A 398 -11.89 0.86 12.84
CA HIS A 398 -13.04 1.57 12.29
C HIS A 398 -12.65 2.28 10.99
N GLU A 399 -13.47 2.10 9.95
CA GLU A 399 -13.26 2.69 8.62
C GLU A 399 -14.20 3.88 8.37
N PHE A 400 -13.67 4.96 7.80
CA PHE A 400 -14.39 6.18 7.49
C PHE A 400 -14.27 6.54 6.01
N LEU A 401 -15.39 6.48 5.29
CA LEU A 401 -15.52 6.87 3.89
C LEU A 401 -16.40 8.13 3.74
N PRO A 402 -16.02 9.12 2.89
CA PRO A 402 -16.75 10.38 2.73
C PRO A 402 -18.21 10.22 2.26
N ALA A 403 -18.50 9.15 1.51
CA ALA A 403 -19.80 8.98 0.84
C ALA A 403 -20.72 7.95 1.52
N VAL A 404 -20.26 7.24 2.55
CA VAL A 404 -20.91 6.01 3.00
C VAL A 404 -21.27 6.08 4.49
N ARG A 405 -22.57 6.14 4.78
CA ARG A 405 -23.16 6.16 6.14
C ARG A 405 -23.19 4.76 6.79
N LEU A 406 -22.13 3.96 6.65
CA LEU A 406 -22.11 2.57 7.16
C LEU A 406 -21.61 2.43 8.61
N HIS A 407 -21.15 3.50 9.25
CA HIS A 407 -20.75 3.40 10.65
C HIS A 407 -22.00 3.29 11.56
N PRO A 408 -22.07 2.29 12.48
CA PRO A 408 -23.22 2.09 13.36
C PRO A 408 -23.58 3.34 14.18
N GLN A 409 -22.55 4.10 14.60
CA GLN A 409 -22.69 5.35 15.37
C GLN A 409 -22.56 6.61 14.50
N SER A 410 -22.88 6.54 13.20
CA SER A 410 -22.69 7.66 12.27
C SER A 410 -23.30 8.95 12.79
N ARG A 411 -24.54 8.93 13.30
CA ARG A 411 -25.21 10.12 13.84
C ARG A 411 -24.41 10.82 14.95
N GLU A 412 -23.99 10.08 15.98
CA GLU A 412 -23.23 10.62 17.11
C GLU A 412 -21.90 11.23 16.64
N ILE A 413 -21.25 10.59 15.66
CA ILE A 413 -19.98 11.08 15.10
C ILE A 413 -20.18 12.40 14.34
N HIS A 414 -21.27 12.53 13.58
CA HIS A 414 -21.57 13.78 12.87
C HIS A 414 -21.93 14.90 13.85
N GLU A 415 -22.70 14.60 14.89
CA GLU A 415 -23.01 15.55 15.96
C GLU A 415 -21.74 16.01 16.69
N LYS A 416 -20.85 15.07 17.04
CA LYS A 416 -19.56 15.38 17.66
C LYS A 416 -18.64 16.16 16.73
N LEU A 417 -18.61 15.83 15.45
CA LEU A 417 -17.81 16.58 14.48
C LEU A 417 -18.30 18.03 14.36
N ASN A 418 -19.61 18.26 14.29
CA ASN A 418 -20.17 19.62 14.27
C ASN A 418 -19.80 20.42 15.52
N GLU A 419 -19.86 19.79 16.70
CA GLU A 419 -19.37 20.38 17.95
C GLU A 419 -17.89 20.75 17.84
N VAL A 420 -17.03 19.80 17.45
CA VAL A 420 -15.58 20.00 17.32
C VAL A 420 -15.27 21.14 16.36
N MET A 421 -15.88 21.14 15.16
CA MET A 421 -15.66 22.19 14.15
C MET A 421 -16.07 23.57 14.66
N LYS A 422 -17.17 23.65 15.42
CA LYS A 422 -17.62 24.90 16.04
C LYS A 422 -16.63 25.39 17.10
N VAL A 423 -16.17 24.50 17.99
CA VAL A 423 -15.23 24.87 19.07
C VAL A 423 -13.89 25.32 18.49
N ILE A 424 -13.32 24.59 17.53
CA ILE A 424 -12.03 25.00 16.93
C ILE A 424 -12.11 26.28 16.10
N SER A 425 -13.29 26.61 15.57
CA SER A 425 -13.50 27.88 14.87
C SER A 425 -13.52 29.07 15.85
N ILE A 426 -14.20 28.90 17.00
CA ILE A 426 -14.32 29.95 18.02
C ILE A 426 -13.04 30.10 18.85
N GLU A 427 -12.49 29.00 19.36
CA GLU A 427 -11.40 28.99 20.33
C GLU A 427 -10.03 28.76 19.69
N GLY A 428 -10.00 28.00 18.58
CA GLY A 428 -8.76 27.62 17.88
C GLY A 428 -8.45 28.45 16.64
N GLY A 429 -9.27 29.45 16.31
CA GLY A 429 -9.11 30.33 15.15
C GLY A 429 -9.14 29.61 13.80
N TYR A 430 -9.70 28.39 13.73
CA TYR A 430 -9.76 27.62 12.49
C TYR A 430 -10.74 28.24 11.49
N VAL A 431 -10.27 28.42 10.25
CA VAL A 431 -11.07 28.87 9.10
C VAL A 431 -10.89 27.85 7.98
N ALA A 432 -12.01 27.40 7.41
CA ALA A 432 -11.98 26.43 6.31
C ALA A 432 -11.30 27.04 5.08
N ASN A 433 -10.33 26.30 4.50
CA ASN A 433 -9.62 26.77 3.31
C ASN A 433 -10.36 26.38 2.03
N THR A 434 -11.38 27.15 1.65
CA THR A 434 -12.24 26.88 0.48
C THR A 434 -11.48 26.87 -0.85
N LYS A 435 -10.29 27.48 -0.93
CA LYS A 435 -9.39 27.43 -2.11
C LYS A 435 -8.90 26.00 -2.43
N GLN A 436 -8.99 25.08 -1.48
CA GLN A 436 -8.68 23.66 -1.68
C GLN A 436 -9.75 22.92 -2.49
N VAL A 437 -10.97 23.47 -2.57
CA VAL A 437 -12.05 22.87 -3.36
C VAL A 437 -11.92 23.38 -4.80
N LEU A 438 -11.34 22.54 -5.65
CA LEU A 438 -11.05 22.86 -7.05
C LEU A 438 -12.29 22.70 -7.95
N PHE A 439 -13.48 22.79 -7.37
CA PHE A 439 -14.76 22.75 -8.06
C PHE A 439 -15.41 24.13 -8.02
N ASP A 440 -16.09 24.47 -9.10
CA ASP A 440 -16.87 25.70 -9.20
C ASP A 440 -18.18 25.51 -8.45
N LEU A 441 -18.11 25.75 -7.14
CA LEU A 441 -19.19 25.60 -6.16
C LEU A 441 -19.34 26.92 -5.39
N SER A 442 -20.51 27.12 -4.75
CA SER A 442 -20.67 28.22 -3.81
C SER A 442 -19.70 28.06 -2.64
N GLU A 443 -19.33 29.16 -1.96
CA GLU A 443 -18.42 29.08 -0.81
C GLU A 443 -19.00 28.22 0.32
N GLU A 444 -20.32 28.26 0.55
CA GLU A 444 -21.02 27.41 1.51
C GLU A 444 -20.91 25.91 1.15
N ASP A 445 -21.07 25.55 -0.12
CA ASP A 445 -20.92 24.17 -0.59
C ASP A 445 -19.48 23.67 -0.48
N LYS A 446 -18.49 24.57 -0.68
CA LYS A 446 -17.05 24.24 -0.50
C LYS A 446 -16.73 23.97 0.95
N GLU A 447 -17.23 24.80 1.88
CA GLU A 447 -17.07 24.59 3.32
C GLU A 447 -17.71 23.28 3.76
N GLN A 448 -18.92 22.97 3.25
CA GLN A 448 -19.60 21.72 3.56
C GLN A 448 -18.81 20.51 3.03
N ALA A 449 -18.29 20.56 1.80
CA ALA A 449 -17.47 19.48 1.25
C ALA A 449 -16.22 19.20 2.10
N LEU A 450 -15.56 20.25 2.60
CA LEU A 450 -14.37 20.15 3.46
C LEU A 450 -14.69 19.66 4.87
N ALA A 451 -15.88 19.95 5.40
CA ALA A 451 -16.27 19.58 6.76
C ALA A 451 -16.30 18.05 6.95
N TRP A 452 -16.73 17.29 5.93
CA TRP A 452 -16.99 15.85 6.02
C TRP A 452 -15.86 14.97 5.51
N HIS A 453 -14.62 15.48 5.49
CA HIS A 453 -13.46 14.66 5.18
C HIS A 453 -13.30 13.51 6.18
N SER A 454 -12.91 12.33 5.69
CA SER A 454 -12.76 11.10 6.48
C SER A 454 -11.86 11.27 7.70
N GLU A 455 -10.85 12.13 7.61
CA GLU A 455 -9.89 12.44 8.66
C GLU A 455 -10.59 13.14 9.84
N LYS A 456 -11.49 14.09 9.54
CA LYS A 456 -12.27 14.83 10.52
C LYS A 456 -13.30 13.95 11.21
N LEU A 457 -13.92 13.03 10.45
CA LEU A 457 -14.80 12.01 11.02
C LEU A 457 -14.05 11.07 11.97
N ALA A 458 -12.86 10.60 11.56
CA ALA A 458 -12.03 9.71 12.37
C ALA A 458 -11.56 10.38 13.68
N VAL A 459 -11.11 11.65 13.65
CA VAL A 459 -10.72 12.36 14.88
C VAL A 459 -11.91 12.66 15.79
N ALA A 460 -13.08 12.99 15.23
CA ALA A 460 -14.29 13.19 16.02
C ALA A 460 -14.71 11.91 16.74
N PHE A 461 -14.65 10.77 16.06
CA PHE A 461 -14.88 9.46 16.68
C PHE A 461 -13.83 9.14 17.75
N GLY A 462 -12.56 9.42 17.49
CA GLY A 462 -11.48 9.30 18.47
C GLY A 462 -11.77 10.11 19.74
N LEU A 463 -12.12 11.39 19.60
CA LEU A 463 -12.48 12.27 20.73
C LEU A 463 -13.73 11.81 21.49
N LEU A 464 -14.68 11.15 20.81
CA LEU A 464 -15.89 10.63 21.42
C LEU A 464 -15.62 9.39 22.29
N ARG A 465 -14.69 8.54 21.86
CA ARG A 465 -14.51 7.17 22.40
C ARG A 465 -13.28 6.98 23.27
N THR A 466 -12.39 7.96 23.36
CA THR A 466 -11.15 7.83 24.12
C THR A 466 -11.02 8.87 25.22
N ASP A 467 -10.50 8.46 26.38
CA ASP A 467 -10.31 9.33 27.54
C ASP A 467 -9.34 10.48 27.26
N ALA A 468 -9.52 11.63 27.93
CA ALA A 468 -8.60 12.75 27.86
C ALA A 468 -7.12 12.33 28.11
N GLY A 469 -6.16 12.97 27.43
CA GLY A 469 -4.75 12.53 27.37
C GLY A 469 -4.35 11.43 26.35
N THR A 470 -5.13 10.36 26.13
CA THR A 470 -4.83 9.27 25.15
C THR A 470 -4.55 9.72 23.70
N PRO A 471 -3.39 9.42 23.08
CA PRO A 471 -3.14 9.83 21.69
C PRO A 471 -4.11 9.21 20.68
N ILE A 472 -4.63 10.00 19.73
CA ILE A 472 -5.49 9.54 18.64
C ILE A 472 -4.62 9.20 17.42
N ARG A 473 -4.75 8.00 16.86
CA ARG A 473 -3.98 7.54 15.70
C ARG A 473 -4.89 7.31 14.51
N ILE A 474 -4.59 7.96 13.39
CA ILE A 474 -5.38 7.89 12.17
C ILE A 474 -4.47 7.49 11.02
N VAL A 475 -4.93 6.55 10.20
CA VAL A 475 -4.29 6.19 8.92
C VAL A 475 -5.14 6.72 7.78
N LYS A 476 -4.52 7.32 6.78
CA LYS A 476 -5.16 7.85 5.56
C LYS A 476 -4.50 7.24 4.33
N ASN A 477 -5.30 6.76 3.38
CA ASN A 477 -4.80 6.20 2.11
C ASN A 477 -4.28 7.25 1.11
N LEU A 478 -4.74 8.49 1.26
CA LEU A 478 -4.30 9.65 0.47
C LEU A 478 -3.39 10.56 1.31
N ARG A 479 -2.82 11.57 0.68
CA ARG A 479 -2.13 12.65 1.40
C ARG A 479 -3.18 13.51 2.11
N ILE A 480 -2.91 13.90 3.36
CA ILE A 480 -3.82 14.80 4.11
C ILE A 480 -3.96 16.12 3.34
N CYS A 481 -5.15 16.72 3.27
CA CYS A 481 -5.30 18.03 2.63
C CYS A 481 -4.92 19.17 3.60
N GLU A 482 -4.71 20.39 3.09
CA GLU A 482 -4.21 21.51 3.90
C GLU A 482 -5.23 21.98 4.93
N ASP A 483 -6.50 21.89 4.54
CA ASP A 483 -7.62 22.17 5.42
C ASP A 483 -7.69 21.17 6.58
N CYS A 484 -7.63 19.86 6.31
CA CYS A 484 -7.57 18.83 7.36
C CYS A 484 -6.32 18.98 8.22
N HIS A 485 -5.17 19.26 7.63
CA HIS A 485 -3.93 19.48 8.38
C HIS A 485 -4.07 20.66 9.35
N SER A 486 -4.67 21.77 8.91
CA SER A 486 -4.93 22.95 9.74
C SER A 486 -5.97 22.66 10.83
N ALA A 487 -7.03 21.93 10.49
CA ALA A 487 -8.03 21.47 11.46
C ALA A 487 -7.40 20.60 12.55
N MET A 488 -6.55 19.63 12.20
CA MET A 488 -5.88 18.76 13.18
C MET A 488 -4.97 19.54 14.14
N LYS A 489 -4.29 20.60 13.69
CA LYS A 489 -3.56 21.51 14.59
C LYS A 489 -4.52 22.17 15.59
N SER A 490 -5.57 22.81 15.10
CA SER A 490 -6.52 23.52 15.97
C SER A 490 -7.20 22.56 16.96
N ILE A 491 -7.58 21.36 16.51
CA ILE A 491 -8.13 20.31 17.39
C ILE A 491 -7.11 19.89 18.44
N SER A 492 -5.86 19.65 18.06
CA SER A 492 -4.79 19.28 18.99
C SER A 492 -4.56 20.34 20.07
N HIS A 493 -4.63 21.62 19.70
CA HIS A 493 -4.49 22.75 20.62
C HIS A 493 -5.68 22.86 21.58
N VAL A 494 -6.89 22.95 21.04
CA VAL A 494 -8.13 23.21 21.80
C VAL A 494 -8.46 22.04 22.73
N PHE A 495 -8.39 20.81 22.22
CA PHE A 495 -8.74 19.61 23.00
C PHE A 495 -7.55 19.05 23.78
N SER A 496 -6.39 19.72 23.77
CA SER A 496 -5.15 19.27 24.43
C SER A 496 -4.82 17.80 24.12
N ARG A 497 -4.88 17.48 22.82
CA ARG A 497 -4.84 16.10 22.32
C ARG A 497 -3.65 15.90 21.39
N GLU A 498 -2.87 14.85 21.62
CA GLU A 498 -1.91 14.38 20.62
C GLU A 498 -2.66 13.61 19.54
N ILE A 499 -2.51 14.04 18.29
CA ILE A 499 -3.12 13.40 17.12
C ILE A 499 -2.00 12.99 16.18
N ILE A 500 -1.94 11.72 15.82
CA ILE A 500 -0.95 11.16 14.91
C ILE A 500 -1.69 10.72 13.65
N VAL A 501 -1.40 11.36 12.53
CA VAL A 501 -1.97 11.00 11.23
C VAL A 501 -0.88 10.45 10.32
N ARG A 502 -0.97 9.17 9.96
CA ARG A 502 -0.17 8.59 8.86
C ARG A 502 -0.93 8.82 7.56
N ASP A 503 -0.36 9.61 6.67
CA ASP A 503 -0.85 9.73 5.29
C ASP A 503 -0.04 8.82 4.35
N ARG A 504 -0.32 8.88 3.04
CA ARG A 504 0.40 8.07 2.03
C ARG A 504 1.92 8.29 2.01
N SER A 505 2.38 9.46 2.46
CA SER A 505 3.78 9.90 2.33
C SER A 505 4.53 9.84 3.65
N ARG A 506 3.88 10.20 4.77
CA ARG A 506 4.54 10.37 6.08
C ARG A 506 3.56 10.49 7.25
N PHE A 507 4.12 10.61 8.43
CA PHE A 507 3.43 10.93 9.67
C PHE A 507 3.36 12.43 9.92
N HIS A 508 2.22 12.86 10.42
CA HIS A 508 1.96 14.18 10.95
C HIS A 508 1.56 14.00 12.42
N THR A 509 2.46 14.37 13.33
CA THR A 509 2.17 14.35 14.77
C THR A 509 1.80 15.76 15.19
N PHE A 510 0.53 15.96 15.50
CA PHE A 510 -0.04 17.20 15.98
C PHE A 510 -0.02 17.22 17.50
N LYS A 511 0.67 18.22 18.06
CA LYS A 511 0.77 18.45 19.50
C LYS A 511 0.75 19.94 19.77
N GLU A 512 -0.18 20.38 20.64
CA GLU A 512 -0.31 21.78 21.06
C GLU A 512 -0.42 22.75 19.87
N GLY A 513 -1.13 22.36 18.81
CA GLY A 513 -1.30 23.19 17.61
C GLY A 513 -0.13 23.21 16.64
N LYS A 514 0.94 22.46 16.90
CA LYS A 514 2.09 22.31 16.01
C LYS A 514 2.10 20.93 15.39
N CYS A 515 2.63 20.81 14.18
CA CYS A 515 2.82 19.52 13.53
C CYS A 515 4.31 19.20 13.38
N SER A 516 4.68 17.92 13.52
CA SER A 516 6.05 17.42 13.29
C SER A 516 6.60 17.77 11.92
N CYS A 517 5.73 18.03 10.93
CA CYS A 517 6.10 18.49 9.59
C CYS A 517 6.71 19.89 9.53
N LYS A 518 6.53 20.73 10.56
CA LYS A 518 6.87 22.16 10.53
C LYS A 518 6.29 22.92 9.34
N ASP A 519 5.10 22.50 8.89
CA ASP A 519 4.43 23.02 7.68
C ASP A 519 5.20 22.84 6.37
N TYR A 520 6.19 21.96 6.39
CA TYR A 520 7.00 21.58 5.25
C TYR A 520 6.59 20.19 4.74
N TRP A 521 5.37 20.04 4.21
CA TRP A 521 4.87 18.76 3.66
C TRP A 521 4.55 18.82 2.20
#